data_AF-A0A1T4MA19-F1
#
_entry.id   AF-A0A1T4MA19-F1
#
_cell.length_a   1.000
_cell.length_b   1.000
_cell.length_c   1.000
_cell.angle_alpha   90.00
_cell.angle_beta   90.00
_cell.angle_gamma   90.00
#
_symmetry.space_group_name_H-M   'P 1'
#
loop_
_entity.id
_entity.type
_entity.pdbx_description
1 polymer ?
#
loop_
_entity_poly.entity_id
_entity_poly.type
_entity_poly.pdbx_seq_one_letter_code
_entity_poly.pdbx_strand_id
1 'polypeptide(L)'
;MNIGRLIINIVVSAIAIAIAAFLTPGFSIKGGIGTLVIAAIIIGILDWIVQKVAKLDASPFGRGIVGFILAAVILFITGKIVAGFNISILGSILGALVLGIVDALIPGKNKTI
;
A
#
# COMPACT_ATOMS: atom_id res chain seq x y z
N MET A 1 23.85 -5.69 2.97
CA MET A 1 22.63 -5.07 2.38
C MET A 1 23.09 -4.29 1.15
N ASN A 2 22.87 -4.80 -0.06
CA ASN A 2 23.43 -4.19 -1.28
C ASN A 2 22.64 -2.93 -1.64
N ILE A 3 23.31 -1.78 -1.64
CA ILE A 3 22.71 -0.46 -1.89
C ILE A 3 21.95 -0.41 -3.23
N GLY A 4 22.42 -1.16 -4.24
CA GLY A 4 21.76 -1.27 -5.55
C GLY A 4 20.36 -1.89 -5.49
N ARG A 5 20.13 -2.87 -4.61
CA ARG A 5 18.80 -3.48 -4.42
C ARG A 5 17.84 -2.52 -3.71
N LEU A 6 18.37 -1.67 -2.84
CA LEU A 6 17.61 -0.63 -2.13
C LEU A 6 17.11 0.43 -3.11
N ILE A 7 17.96 0.86 -4.05
CA ILE A 7 17.60 1.82 -5.10
C ILE A 7 16.53 1.24 -6.03
N ILE A 8 16.66 -0.03 -6.46
CA ILE A 8 15.65 -0.70 -7.30
C ILE A 8 14.30 -0.75 -6.59
N ASN A 9 14.27 -1.12 -5.30
CA ASN A 9 13.02 -1.18 -4.53
C ASN A 9 12.37 0.21 -4.39
N ILE A 10 13.16 1.27 -4.17
CA ILE A 10 12.66 2.63 -4.08
C ILE A 10 12.07 3.07 -5.42
N VAL A 11 12.75 2.81 -6.54
CA VAL A 11 12.27 3.19 -7.88
C VAL A 11 10.99 2.43 -8.23
N VAL A 12 10.94 1.12 -7.98
CA VAL A 12 9.75 0.30 -8.25
C VAL A 12 8.57 0.73 -7.37
N SER A 13 8.78 0.99 -6.08
CA SER A 13 7.74 1.52 -5.19
C SER A 13 7.29 2.94 -5.56
N ALA A 14 8.20 3.81 -6.04
CA ALA A 14 7.84 5.15 -6.51
C ALA A 14 6.99 5.11 -7.78
N ILE A 15 7.35 4.25 -8.74
CA ILE A 15 6.57 4.03 -9.96
C ILE A 15 5.21 3.43 -9.62
N ALA A 16 5.14 2.49 -8.68
CA ALA A 16 3.88 1.94 -8.18
C ALA A 16 2.94 3.01 -7.62
N ILE A 17 3.46 3.87 -6.75
CA ILE A 17 2.68 4.95 -6.14
C ILE A 17 2.26 5.97 -7.22
N ALA A 18 3.13 6.28 -8.18
CA ALA A 18 2.81 7.17 -9.28
C ALA A 18 1.72 6.60 -10.20
N ILE A 19 1.79 5.31 -10.54
CA ILE A 19 0.78 4.62 -11.33
C ILE A 19 -0.54 4.54 -10.55
N ALA A 20 -0.50 4.23 -9.25
CA ALA A 20 -1.68 4.23 -8.40
C ALA A 20 -2.32 5.62 -8.33
N ALA A 21 -1.52 6.69 -8.20
CA ALA A 21 -2.00 8.07 -8.19
C ALA A 21 -2.56 8.50 -9.55
N PHE A 22 -1.97 8.05 -10.66
CA PHE A 22 -2.39 8.40 -12.02
C PHE A 22 -3.62 7.63 -12.50
N LEU A 23 -3.75 6.36 -12.12
CA LEU A 23 -4.88 5.48 -12.48
C LEU A 23 -6.07 5.60 -11.53
N THR A 24 -5.94 6.33 -10.42
CA THR A 24 -7.02 6.47 -9.43
C THR A 24 -7.76 7.80 -9.60
N PRO A 25 -8.89 7.83 -10.32
CA PRO A 25 -9.76 9.01 -10.33
C PRO A 25 -10.30 9.27 -8.92
N GLY A 26 -10.08 10.51 -8.44
CA GLY A 26 -10.40 10.93 -7.07
C GLY A 26 -9.24 10.87 -6.08
N PHE A 27 -8.04 10.45 -6.50
CA PHE A 27 -6.83 10.60 -5.68
C PHE A 27 -6.36 12.05 -5.71
N SER A 28 -6.73 12.82 -4.70
CA SER A 28 -6.33 14.22 -4.56
C SER A 28 -5.51 14.38 -3.30
N ILE A 29 -4.22 14.65 -3.46
CA ILE A 29 -3.31 14.98 -2.36
C ILE A 29 -3.28 16.51 -2.23
N LYS A 30 -4.15 17.04 -1.38
CA LYS A 30 -4.17 18.47 -1.05
C LYS A 30 -3.28 18.70 0.16
N GLY A 31 -1.98 18.91 -0.08
CA GLY A 31 -0.98 19.15 0.97
C GLY A 31 0.48 18.83 0.61
N GLY A 32 0.74 18.41 -0.64
CA GLY A 32 2.10 18.16 -1.13
C GLY A 32 2.77 16.94 -0.50
N ILE A 33 4.09 16.94 -0.41
CA ILE A 33 4.90 15.79 0.04
C ILE A 33 4.62 15.44 1.52
N GLY A 34 4.28 16.40 2.36
CA GLY A 34 4.02 16.17 3.79
C GLY A 34 2.82 15.24 4.05
N THR A 35 1.74 15.41 3.29
CA THR A 35 0.56 14.54 3.38
C THR A 35 0.86 13.10 2.95
N LEU A 36 1.72 12.92 1.94
CA LEU A 36 2.17 11.59 1.50
C LEU A 36 2.93 10.85 2.59
N VAL A 37 3.84 11.56 3.29
CA VAL A 37 4.62 10.97 4.38
C VAL A 37 3.69 10.54 5.54
N ILE A 38 2.75 11.39 5.92
CA ILE A 38 1.77 11.06 6.97
C ILE A 38 0.90 9.87 6.55
N ALA A 39 0.41 9.85 5.31
CA ALA A 39 -0.35 8.72 4.77
C ALA A 39 0.45 7.42 4.82
N ALA A 40 1.71 7.44 4.39
CA ALA A 40 2.58 6.26 4.43
C ALA A 40 2.80 5.73 5.85
N ILE A 41 2.97 6.62 6.84
CA ILE A 41 3.09 6.25 8.25
C ILE A 41 1.80 5.57 8.75
N ILE A 42 0.64 6.15 8.48
CA ILE A 42 -0.66 5.59 8.90
C ILE A 42 -0.93 4.24 8.23
N ILE A 43 -0.65 4.11 6.92
CA ILE A 43 -0.75 2.85 6.19
C ILE A 43 0.13 1.78 6.86
N GLY A 44 1.37 2.11 7.20
CA GLY A 44 2.29 1.18 7.86
C GLY A 44 1.82 0.74 9.25
N ILE A 45 1.25 1.66 10.03
CA ILE A 45 0.69 1.35 11.36
C ILE A 45 -0.53 0.42 11.23
N LEU A 46 -1.46 0.74 10.32
CA LEU A 46 -2.65 -0.07 10.08
C LEU A 46 -2.28 -1.47 9.58
N ASP A 47 -1.33 -1.56 8.65
CA ASP A 47 -0.79 -2.82 8.14
C ASP A 47 -0.22 -3.69 9.28
N TRP A 48 0.56 -3.09 10.18
CA TRP A 48 1.11 -3.80 11.35
C TRP A 48 0.03 -4.30 12.31
N ILE A 49 -0.98 -3.48 12.63
CA ILE A 49 -2.10 -3.87 13.50
C ILE A 49 -2.87 -5.03 12.88
N VAL A 50 -3.23 -4.90 11.60
CA VAL A 50 -3.98 -5.90 10.86
C VAL A 50 -3.22 -7.22 10.83
N GLN A 51 -1.93 -7.22 10.51
CA GLN A 51 -1.12 -8.45 10.49
C GLN A 51 -1.05 -9.12 11.86
N LYS A 52 -0.92 -8.32 12.93
CA LYS A 52 -0.86 -8.83 14.30
C LYS A 52 -2.16 -9.50 14.74
N VAL A 53 -3.30 -8.97 14.31
CA VAL A 53 -4.63 -9.51 14.63
C VAL A 53 -4.99 -10.68 13.70
N ALA A 54 -4.67 -10.56 12.42
CA ALA A 54 -5.12 -11.49 11.39
C ALA A 54 -4.42 -12.84 11.42
N LYS A 55 -3.32 -13.01 12.19
CA LYS A 55 -2.54 -14.26 12.37
C LYS A 55 -2.63 -15.15 11.11
N LEU A 56 -2.15 -14.61 9.99
CA LEU A 56 -2.45 -15.14 8.66
C LEU A 56 -1.82 -16.53 8.47
N ASP A 57 -2.45 -17.58 8.98
CA ASP A 57 -2.16 -18.99 8.70
C ASP A 57 -2.77 -19.37 7.34
N ALA A 58 -2.49 -18.55 6.33
CA ALA A 58 -3.08 -18.70 5.01
C ALA A 58 -2.13 -19.44 4.07
N SER A 59 -2.70 -20.39 3.32
CA SER A 59 -2.04 -21.03 2.18
C SER A 59 -1.59 -19.98 1.16
N PRO A 60 -0.59 -20.25 0.30
CA PRO A 60 -0.06 -19.28 -0.66
C PRO A 60 -1.14 -18.57 -1.51
N PHE A 61 -2.25 -19.27 -1.80
CA PHE A 61 -3.37 -18.73 -2.55
C PHE A 61 -4.26 -17.80 -1.72
N GLY A 62 -4.52 -18.13 -0.44
CA GLY A 62 -5.28 -17.29 0.48
C GLY A 62 -4.57 -15.99 0.82
N ARG A 63 -3.23 -16.02 0.86
CA ARG A 63 -2.41 -14.85 1.19
C ARG A 63 -2.51 -13.71 0.17
N GLY A 64 -2.62 -14.03 -1.12
CA GLY A 64 -2.75 -13.02 -2.16
C GLY A 64 -4.08 -12.25 -2.07
N ILE A 65 -5.20 -12.98 -2.00
CA ILE A 65 -6.54 -12.37 -1.96
C ILE A 65 -6.78 -11.62 -0.64
N VAL A 66 -6.38 -12.22 0.49
CA VAL A 66 -6.52 -11.57 1.79
C VAL A 66 -5.66 -10.31 1.85
N GLY A 67 -4.41 -10.36 1.38
CA GLY A 67 -3.53 -9.19 1.30
C GLY A 67 -4.12 -8.06 0.44
N PHE A 68 -4.74 -8.39 -0.70
CA PHE A 68 -5.41 -7.42 -1.55
C PHE A 68 -6.59 -6.73 -0.84
N ILE A 69 -7.46 -7.49 -0.19
CA ILE A 69 -8.61 -6.94 0.54
C ILE A 69 -8.13 -6.04 1.70
N LEU A 70 -7.12 -6.50 2.45
CA LEU A 70 -6.53 -5.72 3.53
C LEU A 70 -5.92 -4.41 3.03
N ALA A 71 -5.17 -4.45 1.93
CA ALA A 71 -4.60 -3.24 1.31
C ALA A 71 -5.69 -2.25 0.90
N ALA A 72 -6.80 -2.71 0.31
CA ALA A 72 -7.92 -1.86 -0.09
C ALA A 72 -8.59 -1.19 1.12
N VAL A 73 -8.79 -1.96 2.20
CA VAL A 73 -9.36 -1.45 3.46
C VAL A 73 -8.42 -0.44 4.11
N ILE A 74 -7.12 -0.72 4.18
CA ILE A 74 -6.11 0.17 4.77
C ILE A 74 -6.05 1.50 4.01
N LEU A 75 -6.01 1.47 2.67
CA LEU A 75 -6.02 2.68 1.86
C LEU A 75 -7.28 3.51 2.08
N PHE A 76 -8.45 2.86 2.12
CA PHE A 76 -9.72 3.54 2.34
C PHE A 76 -9.80 4.21 3.72
N ILE A 77 -9.36 3.51 4.78
CA ILE A 77 -9.32 4.03 6.15
C ILE A 77 -8.32 5.17 6.26
N THR A 78 -7.14 5.05 5.66
CA THR A 78 -6.13 6.11 5.62
C THR A 78 -6.70 7.39 4.99
N GLY A 79 -7.51 7.23 3.93
CA GLY A 79 -8.31 8.30 3.31
C GLY A 79 -9.17 9.13 4.25
N LYS A 80 -9.61 8.54 5.35
CA LYS A 80 -10.47 9.18 6.36
C LYS A 80 -9.66 9.80 7.51
N ILE A 81 -8.50 9.23 7.81
CA ILE A 81 -7.64 9.67 8.92
C ILE A 81 -6.77 10.85 8.49
N VAL A 82 -6.23 10.81 7.28
CA VAL A 82 -5.20 11.76 6.85
C VAL A 82 -5.83 12.93 6.11
N ALA A 83 -5.78 14.11 6.74
CA ALA A 83 -6.22 15.34 6.12
C ALA A 83 -5.41 15.62 4.84
N GLY A 84 -6.12 15.89 3.75
CA GLY A 84 -5.52 16.12 2.43
C GLY A 84 -5.24 14.85 1.63
N PHE A 85 -5.47 13.65 2.16
CA PHE A 85 -5.38 12.39 1.43
C PHE A 85 -6.80 11.89 1.09
N ASN A 86 -7.34 12.31 -0.05
CA ASN A 86 -8.68 11.86 -0.47
C ASN A 86 -8.56 10.70 -1.46
N ILE A 87 -9.26 9.60 -1.17
CA ILE A 87 -9.35 8.42 -2.02
C ILE A 87 -10.79 7.91 -2.04
N SER A 88 -11.30 7.58 -3.23
CA SER A 88 -12.62 7.00 -3.41
C SER A 88 -12.61 5.49 -3.13
N ILE A 89 -13.80 4.87 -2.97
CA ILE A 89 -13.92 3.41 -2.77
C ILE A 89 -13.33 2.66 -3.98
N LEU A 90 -13.65 3.10 -5.20
CA LEU A 90 -13.04 2.52 -6.41
C LEU A 90 -11.53 2.75 -6.43
N GLY A 91 -11.08 3.91 -5.97
CA GLY A 91 -9.67 4.23 -5.89
C GLY A 91 -8.87 3.38 -4.92
N SER A 92 -9.45 3.00 -3.78
CA SER A 92 -8.77 2.12 -2.83
C SER A 92 -8.64 0.70 -3.37
N ILE A 93 -9.62 0.22 -4.13
CA ILE A 93 -9.56 -1.09 -4.82
C ILE A 93 -8.48 -1.08 -5.90
N LEU A 94 -8.44 -0.06 -6.76
CA LEU A 94 -7.42 0.08 -7.79
C LEU A 94 -6.02 0.27 -7.20
N GLY A 95 -5.88 1.11 -6.17
CA GLY A 95 -4.63 1.32 -5.46
C GLY A 95 -4.12 0.05 -4.78
N ALA A 96 -5.00 -0.75 -4.19
CA ALA A 96 -4.66 -2.05 -3.61
C ALA A 96 -4.21 -3.07 -4.65
N LEU A 97 -4.76 -3.00 -5.87
CA LEU A 97 -4.34 -3.87 -6.97
C LEU A 97 -2.90 -3.58 -7.35
N VAL A 98 -2.57 -2.30 -7.50
CA VAL A 98 -1.20 -1.85 -7.81
C VAL A 98 -0.25 -2.21 -6.66
N LEU A 99 -0.62 -1.95 -5.41
CA LEU A 99 0.19 -2.33 -4.24
C LEU A 99 0.44 -3.84 -4.18
N GLY A 100 -0.59 -4.66 -4.44
CA GLY A 100 -0.47 -6.12 -4.44
C GLY A 100 0.48 -6.62 -5.54
N ILE A 101 0.39 -6.08 -6.75
CA ILE A 101 1.31 -6.43 -7.86
C ILE A 101 2.74 -6.04 -7.49
N VAL A 102 2.92 -4.86 -6.89
CA VAL A 102 4.25 -4.32 -6.58
C VAL A 102 4.90 -5.08 -5.44
N ASP A 103 4.15 -5.42 -4.41
CA ASP A 103 4.64 -6.26 -3.31
C ASP A 103 4.99 -7.68 -3.81
N ALA A 104 4.27 -8.20 -4.82
CA ALA A 104 4.61 -9.49 -5.43
C ALA A 104 5.91 -9.44 -6.27
N LEU A 105 6.23 -8.29 -6.87
CA LEU A 105 7.43 -8.11 -7.69
C LEU A 105 8.71 -7.85 -6.87
N ILE A 106 8.60 -7.42 -5.61
CA ILE A 106 9.75 -7.14 -4.75
C ILE A 106 10.20 -8.44 -4.08
N PRO A 107 11.28 -9.09 -4.55
CA PRO A 107 11.73 -10.34 -3.96
C PRO A 107 12.39 -10.03 -2.61
N GLY A 108 12.04 -10.76 -1.56
CA GLY A 108 12.72 -10.72 -0.27
C GLY A 108 12.27 -9.65 0.72
N LYS A 109 11.09 -9.06 0.54
CA LYS A 109 10.35 -8.59 1.72
C LYS A 109 9.76 -9.83 2.39
N ASN A 110 10.46 -10.34 3.41
CA ASN A 110 9.79 -11.03 4.50
C ASN A 110 8.94 -10.00 5.27
N LYS A 111 7.91 -9.43 4.62
CA LYS A 111 6.66 -9.24 5.33
C LYS A 111 6.12 -10.67 5.37
N THR A 112 6.31 -11.33 6.52
CA THR A 112 5.87 -12.70 6.74
C THR A 112 4.41 -12.78 6.36
N ILE A 113 4.19 -13.36 5.18
CA ILE A 113 2.90 -13.63 4.59
C ILE A 113 2.38 -14.92 5.19
#